data_AF-A0A6A1X1H1-F1
#
_entry.id   AF-A0A6A1X1H1-F1
#
_cell.length_a   1.000
_cell.length_b   1.000
_cell.length_c   1.000
_cell.angle_alpha   90.00
_cell.angle_beta   90.00
_cell.angle_gamma   90.00
#
_symmetry.space_group_name_H-M   'P 1'
#
loop_
_entity.id
_entity.type
_entity.pdbx_description
1 polymer ?
#
loop_
_entity_poly.entity_id
_entity_poly.type
_entity_poly.pdbx_seq_one_letter_code
_entity_poly.pdbx_strand_id
1 'polypeptide(L)'
;MEYYNNILCVTCEELTSGDNPVMKYITLYQNVRRGNIESINRGGGEGNVALYSYSSLPEKYKKRWVERHGEPEKQMREEMIRNIVKKDEKAERFFEEYRYDKNGELVALPEDVKKEYTWNASVLNALMEEFKRLSSSNNKLTGFRRNLWELLLVTSEEWRPVYGHSLPGSVGRLKALISKFRPDNYGVLVSGKYGNSNTLKIEEDGGRYLVALKRSRVPVYTDMEIFEEYNRVAPERGWKPLKSPRSLREWFSSPRVEPLWYDAVYGEMKAHQRYDRKHRTILPGRRDSLWYGDGTKLNLYYRDENGNKCTTSVYEVVDAYSEVLLGYYISDNEDYIAQYHAFRMAIQTSRHKPYEIVCDNQGGHKKNAALGL
;
A
#
# COMPACT_ATOMS: atom_id res chain seq x y z
N MET A 1 -16.63 -6.85 33.90
CA MET A 1 -16.60 -8.15 34.60
C MET A 1 -15.21 -8.30 35.15
N GLU A 2 -15.06 -8.98 36.28
CA GLU A 2 -13.74 -9.20 36.88
C GLU A 2 -13.70 -10.49 37.69
N TYR A 3 -12.50 -11.04 37.89
CA TYR A 3 -12.28 -12.12 38.85
C TYR A 3 -11.97 -11.54 40.22
N TYR A 4 -12.82 -11.83 41.21
CA TYR A 4 -12.57 -11.50 42.61
C TYR A 4 -12.46 -12.80 43.40
N ASN A 5 -11.33 -13.02 44.09
CA ASN A 5 -11.03 -14.28 44.80
C ASN A 5 -11.26 -15.55 43.95
N ASN A 6 -10.83 -15.53 42.69
CA ASN A 6 -10.98 -16.63 41.73
C ASN A 6 -12.45 -16.95 41.35
N ILE A 7 -13.39 -16.04 41.64
CA ILE A 7 -14.81 -16.13 41.25
C ILE A 7 -15.08 -15.08 40.18
N LEU A 8 -15.65 -15.51 39.05
CA LEU A 8 -16.10 -14.62 37.98
C LEU A 8 -17.29 -13.78 38.47
N CYS A 9 -17.09 -12.46 38.51
CA CYS A 9 -18.06 -11.51 39.02
C CYS A 9 -18.57 -10.55 37.93
N VAL A 10 -19.86 -10.26 37.99
CA VAL A 10 -20.56 -9.23 37.21
C VAL A 10 -20.96 -8.07 38.12
N THR A 11 -20.85 -6.85 37.60
CA THR A 11 -21.24 -5.65 38.35
C THR A 11 -22.76 -5.41 38.27
N CYS A 12 -23.29 -4.62 39.21
CA CYS A 12 -24.69 -4.20 39.16
C CYS A 12 -25.02 -3.46 37.86
N GLU A 13 -24.10 -2.60 37.40
CA GLU A 13 -24.28 -1.78 36.20
C GLU A 13 -24.39 -2.66 34.95
N GLU A 14 -23.49 -3.63 34.78
CA GLU A 14 -23.53 -4.53 33.63
C GLU A 14 -24.80 -5.39 33.55
N LEU A 15 -25.40 -5.75 34.69
CA LEU A 15 -26.63 -6.53 34.72
C LEU A 15 -27.89 -5.70 34.46
N THR A 16 -27.88 -4.42 34.85
CA THR A 16 -29.11 -3.62 35.03
C THR A 16 -29.19 -2.35 34.20
N SER A 17 -28.09 -1.94 33.55
CA SER A 17 -28.02 -0.72 32.73
C SER A 17 -28.49 -0.94 31.29
N GLY A 18 -28.94 0.16 30.65
CA GLY A 18 -29.40 0.22 29.27
C GLY A 18 -30.91 0.07 29.08
N ASP A 19 -31.40 0.36 27.86
CA ASP A 19 -32.83 0.30 27.51
C ASP A 19 -33.43 -1.11 27.56
N ASN A 20 -32.57 -2.12 27.41
CA ASN A 20 -32.93 -3.52 27.51
C ASN A 20 -31.90 -4.22 28.40
N PRO A 21 -32.04 -4.22 29.74
CA PRO A 21 -31.04 -4.79 30.66
C PRO A 21 -31.16 -6.32 30.78
N VAL A 22 -30.09 -7.00 31.18
CA VAL A 22 -30.10 -8.48 31.37
C VAL A 22 -31.14 -8.86 32.41
N MET A 23 -31.24 -8.05 33.46
CA MET A 23 -32.33 -8.05 34.42
C MET A 23 -32.61 -6.64 34.94
N LYS A 24 -33.85 -6.38 35.36
CA LYS A 24 -34.17 -5.10 36.01
C LYS A 24 -33.52 -5.04 37.40
N TYR A 25 -33.13 -3.85 37.83
CA TYR A 25 -32.53 -3.62 39.16
C TYR A 25 -33.35 -4.22 40.31
N ILE A 26 -34.67 -4.00 40.32
CA ILE A 26 -35.58 -4.55 41.34
C ILE A 26 -35.53 -6.09 41.34
N THR A 27 -35.38 -6.69 40.16
CA THR A 27 -35.28 -8.15 40.01
C THR A 27 -33.94 -8.68 40.52
N LEU A 28 -32.83 -7.97 40.28
CA LEU A 28 -31.53 -8.29 40.87
C LEU A 28 -31.61 -8.26 42.39
N TYR A 29 -32.13 -7.17 42.97
CA TYR A 29 -32.28 -6.99 44.41
C TYR A 29 -33.10 -8.13 45.06
N GLN A 30 -34.22 -8.51 44.46
CA GLN A 30 -35.05 -9.61 44.98
C GLN A 30 -34.35 -10.97 44.90
N ASN A 31 -33.59 -11.26 43.85
CA ASN A 31 -32.86 -12.52 43.72
C ASN A 31 -31.70 -12.61 44.71
N VAL A 32 -31.00 -11.50 44.95
CA VAL A 32 -29.94 -11.43 45.98
C VAL A 32 -30.55 -11.63 47.37
N ARG A 33 -31.65 -10.94 47.69
CA ARG A 33 -32.33 -11.07 49.00
C ARG A 33 -32.88 -12.48 49.26
N ARG A 34 -33.29 -13.20 48.21
CA ARG A 34 -33.78 -14.58 48.28
C ARG A 34 -32.66 -15.63 48.30
N GLY A 35 -31.39 -15.22 48.17
CA GLY A 35 -30.24 -16.13 48.12
C GLY A 35 -30.05 -16.84 46.78
N ASN A 36 -30.74 -16.41 45.72
CA ASN A 36 -30.62 -16.99 44.38
C ASN A 36 -29.38 -16.48 43.63
N ILE A 37 -28.88 -15.29 43.98
CA ILE A 37 -27.66 -14.69 43.41
C ILE A 37 -26.75 -14.35 44.57
N GLU A 38 -25.52 -14.83 44.50
CA GLU A 38 -24.50 -14.63 45.52
C GLU A 38 -23.82 -13.26 45.31
N SER A 39 -23.84 -12.42 46.35
CA SER A 39 -23.10 -11.16 46.39
C SER A 39 -21.71 -11.41 46.98
N ILE A 40 -20.70 -11.26 46.13
CA ILE A 40 -19.29 -11.48 46.48
C ILE A 40 -18.70 -10.23 47.13
N ASN A 41 -19.10 -9.05 46.65
CA ASN A 41 -18.81 -7.76 47.28
C ASN A 41 -20.10 -6.95 47.35
N ARG A 42 -20.45 -6.45 48.54
CA ARG A 42 -21.66 -5.63 48.75
C ARG A 42 -21.55 -4.23 48.15
N GLY A 43 -20.33 -3.79 47.82
CA GLY A 43 -20.05 -2.41 47.41
C GLY A 43 -20.26 -1.41 48.57
N GLY A 44 -19.88 -0.15 48.32
CA GLY A 44 -20.04 0.95 49.28
C GLY A 44 -18.72 1.70 49.54
N GLY A 45 -18.78 3.04 49.45
CA GLY A 45 -17.62 3.93 49.43
C GLY A 45 -17.24 4.35 48.00
N GLU A 46 -16.51 5.47 47.87
CA GLU A 46 -16.07 5.99 46.57
C GLU A 46 -15.12 4.99 45.89
N GLY A 47 -15.48 4.54 44.68
CA GLY A 47 -14.70 3.56 43.90
C GLY A 47 -14.96 2.07 44.20
N ASN A 48 -15.83 1.72 45.16
CA ASN A 48 -16.14 0.33 45.51
C ASN A 48 -17.49 -0.13 44.92
N VAL A 49 -17.45 -1.00 43.92
CA VAL A 49 -18.62 -1.49 43.18
C VAL A 49 -19.15 -2.82 43.75
N ALA A 50 -20.47 -3.01 43.67
CA ALA A 50 -21.11 -4.26 44.05
C ALA A 50 -20.86 -5.36 43.01
N LEU A 51 -20.39 -6.52 43.47
CA LEU A 51 -20.02 -7.68 42.66
C LEU A 51 -20.90 -8.88 42.97
N TYR A 52 -21.41 -9.51 41.92
CA TYR A 52 -22.26 -10.69 41.99
C TYR A 52 -21.62 -11.86 41.24
N SER A 53 -21.70 -13.06 41.80
CA SER A 53 -21.13 -14.26 41.18
C SER A 53 -21.91 -14.64 39.92
N TYR A 54 -21.22 -14.69 38.76
CA TYR A 54 -21.84 -15.10 37.50
C TYR A 54 -22.38 -16.54 37.54
N SER A 55 -21.67 -17.44 38.22
CA SER A 55 -22.07 -18.85 38.35
C SER A 55 -23.37 -19.01 39.16
N SER A 56 -23.65 -18.08 40.07
CA SER A 56 -24.90 -18.05 40.84
C SER A 56 -26.11 -17.52 40.06
N LEU A 57 -25.92 -16.89 38.90
CA LEU A 57 -27.04 -16.34 38.13
C LEU A 57 -28.02 -17.44 37.68
N PRO A 58 -29.35 -17.23 37.82
CA PRO A 58 -30.34 -18.14 37.25
C PRO A 58 -30.15 -18.32 35.74
N GLU A 59 -30.39 -19.54 35.25
CA GLU A 59 -30.09 -19.96 33.87
C GLU A 59 -30.70 -19.05 32.79
N LYS A 60 -31.91 -18.52 33.04
CA LYS A 60 -32.59 -17.57 32.15
C LYS A 60 -31.79 -16.27 31.94
N TYR A 61 -31.02 -15.84 32.94
CA TYR A 61 -30.20 -14.62 32.88
C TYR A 61 -28.81 -14.90 32.31
N LYS A 62 -28.25 -16.09 32.57
CA LYS A 62 -27.02 -16.56 31.90
C LYS A 62 -27.21 -16.64 30.38
N LYS A 63 -28.33 -17.21 29.91
CA LYS A 63 -28.65 -17.25 28.47
C LYS A 63 -28.77 -15.86 27.87
N ARG A 64 -29.51 -14.95 28.53
CA ARG A 64 -29.63 -13.55 28.09
C ARG A 64 -28.30 -12.80 28.10
N TRP A 65 -27.41 -13.11 29.03
CA TRP A 65 -26.06 -12.57 29.05
C TRP A 65 -25.28 -13.05 27.82
N VAL A 66 -25.24 -14.37 27.59
CA VAL A 66 -24.51 -14.98 26.46
C VAL A 66 -25.05 -14.49 25.11
N GLU A 67 -26.36 -14.34 24.95
CA GLU A 67 -26.99 -13.81 23.74
C GLU A 67 -26.58 -12.36 23.42
N ARG A 68 -26.26 -11.55 24.44
CA ARG A 68 -25.99 -10.10 24.27
C ARG A 68 -24.51 -9.76 24.28
N HIS A 69 -23.78 -10.38 25.20
CA HIS A 69 -22.39 -10.07 25.47
C HIS A 69 -21.47 -11.20 25.02
N GLY A 70 -21.97 -12.39 24.67
CA GLY A 70 -21.13 -13.56 24.39
C GLY A 70 -20.75 -14.31 25.67
N GLU A 71 -19.95 -15.37 25.53
CA GLU A 71 -19.53 -16.18 26.69
C GLU A 71 -18.53 -15.41 27.57
N PRO A 72 -18.87 -15.13 28.85
CA PRO A 72 -18.03 -14.37 29.77
C PRO A 72 -16.64 -14.94 29.96
N GLU A 73 -16.55 -16.27 30.08
CA GLU A 73 -15.28 -16.95 30.30
C GLU A 73 -14.35 -16.80 29.10
N LYS A 74 -14.90 -16.76 27.88
CA LYS A 74 -14.11 -16.51 26.67
C LYS A 74 -13.62 -15.07 26.64
N GLN A 75 -14.47 -14.09 26.95
CA GLN A 75 -14.09 -12.68 26.98
C GLN A 75 -13.00 -12.37 28.01
N MET A 76 -13.16 -12.89 29.23
CA MET A 76 -12.15 -12.68 30.28
C MET A 76 -10.84 -13.39 29.94
N ARG A 77 -10.89 -14.60 29.37
CA ARG A 77 -9.68 -15.27 28.86
C ARG A 77 -9.00 -14.45 27.78
N GLU A 78 -9.75 -13.89 26.83
CA GLU A 78 -9.19 -13.02 25.79
C GLU A 78 -8.58 -11.74 26.38
N GLU A 79 -9.22 -11.09 27.34
CA GLU A 79 -8.68 -9.90 28.03
C GLU A 79 -7.43 -10.23 28.85
N MET A 80 -7.42 -11.35 29.56
CA MET A 80 -6.22 -11.84 30.25
C MET A 80 -5.10 -12.07 29.24
N ILE A 81 -5.40 -12.76 28.13
CA ILE A 81 -4.43 -13.02 27.07
C ILE A 81 -3.89 -11.71 26.52
N ARG A 82 -4.73 -10.70 26.23
CA ARG A 82 -4.32 -9.38 25.69
C ARG A 82 -3.29 -8.65 26.55
N ASN A 83 -3.28 -8.89 27.85
CA ASN A 83 -2.33 -8.26 28.78
C ASN A 83 -1.00 -9.04 28.91
N ILE A 84 -0.89 -10.25 28.34
CA ILE A 84 0.33 -11.07 28.41
C ILE A 84 1.41 -10.55 27.47
N VAL A 85 1.06 -10.30 26.20
CA VAL A 85 2.06 -9.99 25.16
C VAL A 85 2.19 -8.47 25.04
N LYS A 86 3.39 -7.97 25.34
CA LYS A 86 3.74 -6.57 25.06
C LYS A 86 4.25 -6.46 23.63
N LYS A 87 3.82 -5.39 22.95
CA LYS A 87 4.28 -5.05 21.60
C LYS A 87 5.79 -4.79 21.62
N ASP A 88 6.52 -5.44 20.72
CA ASP A 88 7.97 -5.26 20.55
C ASP A 88 8.25 -4.04 19.65
N GLU A 89 8.61 -2.91 20.29
CA GLU A 89 8.96 -1.66 19.60
C GLU A 89 10.22 -1.78 18.72
N LYS A 90 11.16 -2.68 19.06
CA LYS A 90 12.35 -2.90 18.25
C LYS A 90 12.00 -3.67 16.97
N ALA A 91 11.09 -4.65 17.08
CA ALA A 91 10.58 -5.37 15.92
C ALA A 91 9.83 -4.41 14.98
N GLU A 92 8.99 -3.53 15.52
CA GLU A 92 8.27 -2.51 14.75
C GLU A 92 9.23 -1.62 13.96
N ARG A 93 10.23 -1.04 14.63
CA ARG A 93 11.25 -0.20 13.98
C ARG A 93 11.99 -0.97 12.88
N PHE A 94 12.39 -2.21 13.16
CA PHE A 94 13.06 -3.04 12.18
C PHE A 94 12.21 -3.25 10.92
N PHE A 95 10.93 -3.62 11.05
CA PHE A 95 10.07 -3.87 9.89
C PHE A 95 9.61 -2.59 9.18
N GLU A 96 9.56 -1.45 9.87
CA GLU A 96 9.37 -0.14 9.24
C GLU A 96 10.55 0.29 8.36
N GLU A 97 11.77 0.05 8.85
CA GLU A 97 13.01 0.38 8.14
C GLU A 97 13.40 -0.67 7.09
N TYR A 98 12.90 -1.90 7.22
CA TYR A 98 13.24 -2.99 6.31
C TYR A 98 12.89 -2.64 4.86
N ARG A 99 13.88 -2.81 3.97
CA ARG A 99 13.74 -2.67 2.53
C ARG A 99 14.20 -3.95 1.87
N TYR A 100 13.52 -4.35 0.81
CA TYR A 100 13.91 -5.49 0.01
C TYR A 100 13.88 -5.14 -1.47
N ASP A 101 14.73 -5.80 -2.25
CA ASP A 101 14.72 -5.68 -3.70
C ASP A 101 13.47 -6.40 -4.25
N LYS A 102 12.63 -5.63 -4.92
CA LYS A 102 11.53 -6.14 -5.73
C LYS A 102 11.77 -5.73 -7.17
N ASN A 103 12.41 -6.63 -7.93
CA ASN A 103 12.69 -6.45 -9.35
C ASN A 103 13.54 -5.18 -9.64
N GLY A 104 14.55 -4.92 -8.81
CA GLY A 104 15.49 -3.81 -8.97
C GLY A 104 15.09 -2.50 -8.28
N GLU A 105 13.92 -2.44 -7.62
CA GLU A 105 13.52 -1.33 -6.77
C GLU A 105 13.59 -1.73 -5.29
N LEU A 106 14.17 -0.85 -4.47
CA LEU A 106 14.15 -1.00 -3.01
C LEU A 106 12.78 -0.55 -2.49
N VAL A 107 11.94 -1.53 -2.15
CA VAL A 107 10.59 -1.28 -1.64
C VAL A 107 10.47 -1.64 -0.16
N ALA A 108 9.59 -0.95 0.55
CA ALA A 108 9.22 -1.27 1.92
C ALA A 108 8.23 -2.43 1.98
N LEU A 109 8.14 -3.10 3.13
CA LEU A 109 7.08 -4.08 3.39
C LEU A 109 5.69 -3.40 3.37
N PRO A 110 4.64 -4.10 2.90
CA PRO A 110 3.26 -3.67 3.08
C PRO A 110 2.89 -3.47 4.56
N GLU A 111 1.96 -2.55 4.84
CA GLU A 111 1.62 -2.14 6.21
C GLU A 111 0.95 -3.25 7.04
N ASP A 112 0.11 -4.06 6.40
CA ASP A 112 -0.47 -5.27 6.96
C ASP A 112 0.60 -6.29 7.35
N VAL A 113 1.60 -6.49 6.48
CA VAL A 113 2.72 -7.42 6.71
C VAL A 113 3.62 -6.94 7.85
N LYS A 114 3.90 -5.63 7.94
CA LYS A 114 4.66 -5.05 9.06
C LYS A 114 3.99 -5.31 10.40
N LYS A 115 2.66 -5.10 10.47
CA LYS A 115 1.87 -5.36 11.67
C LYS A 115 1.91 -6.84 12.05
N GLU A 116 1.68 -7.72 11.08
CA GLU A 116 1.75 -9.17 11.27
C GLU A 116 3.12 -9.61 11.81
N TYR A 117 4.22 -9.12 11.22
CA TYR A 117 5.57 -9.49 11.64
C TYR A 117 5.96 -8.92 13.00
N THR A 118 5.51 -7.71 13.31
CA THR A 118 5.68 -7.11 14.65
C THR A 118 4.97 -7.94 15.72
N TRP A 119 3.73 -8.36 15.47
CA TRP A 119 3.00 -9.22 16.40
C TRP A 119 3.59 -10.62 16.50
N ASN A 120 4.06 -11.21 15.40
CA ASN A 120 4.79 -12.47 15.41
C ASN A 120 6.03 -12.40 16.32
N ALA A 121 6.83 -11.33 16.21
CA ALA A 121 8.00 -11.11 17.05
C ALA A 121 7.62 -10.94 18.52
N SER A 122 6.59 -10.13 18.80
CA SER A 122 6.07 -9.85 20.15
C SER A 122 5.62 -11.15 20.83
N VAL A 123 4.83 -11.96 20.12
CA VAL A 123 4.34 -13.27 20.59
C VAL A 123 5.50 -14.23 20.82
N LEU A 124 6.49 -14.30 19.91
CA LEU A 124 7.66 -15.15 20.10
C LEU A 124 8.46 -14.78 21.35
N ASN A 125 8.66 -13.49 21.62
CA ASN A 125 9.33 -13.03 22.84
C ASN A 125 8.57 -13.49 24.09
N ALA A 126 7.24 -13.29 24.12
CA ALA A 126 6.40 -13.73 25.24
C ALA A 126 6.42 -15.26 25.42
N LEU A 127 6.36 -16.03 24.33
CA LEU A 127 6.49 -17.50 24.39
C LEU A 127 7.87 -17.92 24.93
N MET A 128 8.95 -17.21 24.56
CA MET A 128 10.29 -17.49 25.10
C MET A 128 10.40 -17.18 26.59
N GLU A 129 9.76 -16.11 27.08
CA GLU A 129 9.67 -15.82 28.52
C GLU A 129 8.88 -16.88 29.27
N GLU A 130 7.75 -17.31 28.72
CA GLU A 130 6.93 -18.37 29.29
C GLU A 130 7.69 -19.71 29.32
N PHE A 131 8.43 -20.03 28.25
CA PHE A 131 9.29 -21.20 28.21
C PHE A 131 10.38 -21.16 29.29
N LYS A 132 11.00 -20.00 29.53
CA LYS A 132 11.98 -19.81 30.61
C LYS A 132 11.35 -19.98 31.99
N ARG A 133 10.15 -19.42 32.20
CA ARG A 133 9.37 -19.55 33.44
C ARG A 133 9.06 -21.02 33.75
N LEU A 134 8.49 -21.74 32.79
CA LEU A 134 8.15 -23.15 32.92
C LEU A 134 9.38 -24.04 33.10
N SER A 135 10.48 -23.74 32.42
CA SER A 135 11.74 -24.48 32.55
C SER A 135 12.39 -24.28 33.92
N SER A 136 12.30 -23.08 34.49
CA SER A 136 12.92 -22.75 35.79
C SER A 136 12.16 -23.38 36.97
N SER A 137 10.83 -23.45 36.88
CA SER A 137 10.00 -24.05 37.94
C SER A 137 10.09 -25.59 38.01
N ASN A 138 10.44 -26.27 36.91
CA ASN A 138 10.30 -27.74 36.78
C ASN A 138 11.63 -28.50 36.60
N ASN A 139 12.76 -27.92 37.04
CA ASN A 139 14.11 -28.50 36.90
C ASN A 139 14.36 -29.85 37.62
N LYS A 140 13.33 -30.53 38.13
CA LYS A 140 13.42 -31.81 38.88
C LYS A 140 12.91 -33.05 38.13
N LEU A 141 12.32 -32.95 36.93
CA LEU A 141 11.74 -34.10 36.22
C LEU A 141 12.13 -34.13 34.72
N THR A 142 12.98 -35.09 34.33
CA THR A 142 13.60 -35.22 33.00
C THR A 142 12.61 -35.59 31.87
N GLY A 143 11.45 -36.19 32.18
CA GLY A 143 10.42 -36.55 31.20
C GLY A 143 9.55 -35.38 30.73
N PHE A 144 9.48 -34.29 31.50
CA PHE A 144 8.53 -33.20 31.26
C PHE A 144 8.95 -32.24 30.14
N ARG A 145 10.23 -32.25 29.73
CA ARG A 145 10.76 -31.33 28.70
C ARG A 145 10.18 -31.55 27.30
N ARG A 146 9.72 -32.77 26.97
CA ARG A 146 9.02 -33.04 25.69
C ARG A 146 7.64 -32.39 25.69
N ASN A 147 6.91 -32.50 26.80
CA ASN A 147 5.57 -31.93 26.98
C ASN A 147 5.58 -30.39 27.03
N LEU A 148 6.69 -29.75 27.43
CA LEU A 148 6.80 -28.28 27.44
C LEU A 148 6.61 -27.65 26.05
N TRP A 149 7.12 -28.30 25.00
CA TRP A 149 6.98 -27.77 23.64
C TRP A 149 5.56 -27.93 23.08
N GLU A 150 4.87 -29.00 23.49
CA GLU A 150 3.45 -29.20 23.17
C GLU A 150 2.59 -28.16 23.90
N LEU A 151 2.87 -27.92 25.19
CA LEU A 151 2.21 -26.88 25.97
C LEU A 151 2.44 -25.49 25.35
N LEU A 152 3.67 -25.18 24.94
CA LEU A 152 4.01 -23.92 24.28
C LEU A 152 3.24 -23.73 22.96
N LEU A 153 3.06 -24.82 22.19
CA LEU A 153 2.26 -24.78 20.98
C LEU A 153 0.78 -24.52 21.30
N VAL A 154 0.22 -25.18 22.32
CA VAL A 154 -1.15 -24.94 22.77
C VAL A 154 -1.33 -23.47 23.17
N THR A 155 -0.42 -22.93 23.97
CA THR A 155 -0.42 -21.50 24.33
C THR A 155 -0.32 -20.60 23.10
N SER A 156 0.53 -20.93 22.13
CA SER A 156 0.62 -20.20 20.88
C SER A 156 -0.68 -20.24 20.07
N GLU A 157 -1.41 -21.36 20.05
CA GLU A 157 -2.69 -21.45 19.34
C GLU A 157 -3.81 -20.70 20.07
N GLU A 158 -3.80 -20.70 21.41
CA GLU A 158 -4.73 -19.90 22.23
C GLU A 158 -4.53 -18.39 22.03
N TRP A 159 -3.30 -17.94 21.80
CA TRP A 159 -2.98 -16.52 21.59
C TRP A 159 -3.25 -16.06 20.14
N ARG A 160 -3.33 -16.99 19.19
CA ARG A 160 -3.56 -16.70 17.76
C ARG A 160 -4.79 -15.83 17.46
N PRO A 161 -6.01 -16.14 17.96
CA PRO A 161 -7.19 -15.33 17.66
C PRO A 161 -7.13 -13.92 18.28
N VAL A 162 -6.40 -13.76 19.38
CA VAL A 162 -6.30 -12.49 20.11
C VAL A 162 -5.33 -11.52 19.45
N TYR A 163 -4.17 -12.01 19.01
CA TYR A 163 -3.09 -11.19 18.44
C TYR A 163 -3.00 -11.24 16.91
N GLY A 164 -3.69 -12.18 16.26
CA GLY A 164 -3.68 -12.32 14.80
C GLY A 164 -2.34 -12.78 14.22
N HIS A 165 -1.53 -13.51 14.99
CA HIS A 165 -0.19 -13.93 14.55
C HIS A 165 -0.22 -15.15 13.61
N SER A 166 0.82 -15.31 12.79
CA SER A 166 0.95 -16.37 11.79
C SER A 166 2.02 -17.42 12.10
N LEU A 167 2.43 -17.52 13.37
CA LEU A 167 3.44 -18.50 13.83
C LEU A 167 3.10 -19.96 13.45
N PRO A 168 4.10 -20.85 13.31
CA PRO A 168 3.88 -22.22 12.86
C PRO A 168 3.06 -23.07 13.84
N GLY A 169 1.99 -23.71 13.36
CA GLY A 169 1.14 -24.61 14.14
C GLY A 169 1.71 -26.03 14.37
N SER A 170 3.03 -26.22 14.24
CA SER A 170 3.66 -27.52 14.50
C SER A 170 4.87 -27.39 15.38
N VAL A 171 4.99 -28.28 16.37
CA VAL A 171 6.07 -28.25 17.38
C VAL A 171 7.45 -28.17 16.73
N GLY A 172 7.70 -28.99 15.70
CA GLY A 172 8.97 -29.01 15.00
C GLY A 172 9.31 -27.68 14.31
N ARG A 173 8.34 -27.05 13.64
CA ARG A 173 8.55 -25.75 12.96
C ARG A 173 8.66 -24.60 13.96
N LEU A 174 7.83 -24.61 15.01
CA LEU A 174 7.88 -23.61 16.07
C LEU A 174 9.22 -23.64 16.80
N LYS A 175 9.72 -24.84 17.14
CA LYS A 175 11.06 -25.03 17.72
C LYS A 175 12.17 -24.57 16.79
N ALA A 176 12.09 -24.88 15.50
CA ALA A 176 13.07 -24.43 14.51
C ALA A 176 13.07 -22.90 14.36
N LEU A 177 11.89 -22.27 14.42
CA LEU A 177 11.73 -20.82 14.37
C LEU A 177 12.33 -20.16 15.61
N ILE A 178 11.95 -20.61 16.81
CA ILE A 178 12.46 -20.09 18.09
C ILE A 178 13.99 -20.24 18.19
N SER A 179 14.55 -21.35 17.72
CA SER A 179 16.02 -21.55 17.72
C SER A 179 16.76 -20.54 16.84
N LYS A 180 16.16 -20.13 15.71
CA LYS A 180 16.72 -19.13 14.79
C LYS A 180 16.44 -17.69 15.25
N PHE A 181 15.29 -17.49 15.88
CA PHE A 181 14.85 -16.23 16.47
C PHE A 181 15.62 -15.98 17.77
N ARG A 182 16.87 -15.52 17.62
CA ARG A 182 17.62 -14.91 18.72
C ARG A 182 17.05 -13.50 18.97
N PRO A 183 17.12 -12.97 20.22
CA PRO A 183 16.78 -11.58 20.46
C PRO A 183 17.47 -10.68 19.43
N ASP A 184 16.72 -9.78 18.82
CA ASP A 184 17.14 -8.86 17.76
C ASP A 184 17.37 -9.47 16.34
N ASN A 185 17.13 -10.77 16.11
CA ASN A 185 17.18 -11.39 14.76
C ASN A 185 15.80 -11.47 14.07
N TYR A 186 15.21 -10.31 13.79
CA TYR A 186 13.87 -10.20 13.20
C TYR A 186 13.78 -10.66 11.74
N GLY A 187 14.90 -10.69 11.02
CA GLY A 187 14.97 -11.12 9.62
C GLY A 187 14.46 -12.55 9.38
N VAL A 188 14.47 -13.41 10.39
CA VAL A 188 13.96 -14.80 10.31
C VAL A 188 12.45 -14.85 10.08
N LEU A 189 11.72 -13.80 10.47
CA LEU A 189 10.27 -13.70 10.26
C LEU A 189 9.91 -13.21 8.87
N VAL A 190 10.87 -12.61 8.14
CA VAL A 190 10.64 -12.15 6.78
C VAL A 190 10.48 -13.37 5.89
N SER A 191 9.27 -13.53 5.36
CA SER A 191 8.98 -14.61 4.44
C SER A 191 9.84 -14.50 3.19
N GLY A 192 10.24 -15.65 2.62
CA GLY A 192 11.04 -15.69 1.40
C GLY A 192 10.42 -14.92 0.23
N LYS A 193 9.11 -14.63 0.22
CA LYS A 193 8.47 -13.76 -0.78
C LYS A 193 8.97 -12.29 -0.76
N TYR A 194 9.47 -11.79 0.36
CA TYR A 194 9.86 -10.39 0.57
C TYR A 194 11.37 -10.28 0.80
N GLY A 195 12.15 -10.51 -0.26
CA GLY A 195 13.61 -10.64 -0.15
C GLY A 195 14.18 -11.82 -0.93
N ASN A 196 13.36 -12.48 -1.75
CA ASN A 196 13.89 -13.45 -2.71
C ASN A 196 14.72 -12.73 -3.78
N SER A 197 16.01 -12.59 -3.54
CA SER A 197 16.97 -12.21 -4.57
C SER A 197 17.24 -13.34 -5.56
N ASN A 198 16.48 -14.45 -5.51
CA ASN A 198 16.40 -15.41 -6.62
C ASN A 198 15.60 -14.86 -7.80
N THR A 199 15.20 -13.58 -7.79
CA THR A 199 14.97 -12.78 -9.00
C THR A 199 15.97 -13.25 -10.04
N LEU A 200 15.44 -13.79 -11.14
CA LEU A 200 16.21 -14.42 -12.21
C LEU A 200 17.56 -13.74 -12.35
N LYS A 201 18.63 -14.43 -11.93
CA LYS A 201 20.01 -13.97 -12.13
C LYS A 201 20.32 -14.10 -13.61
N ILE A 202 19.66 -13.27 -14.40
CA ILE A 202 20.00 -13.00 -15.78
C ILE A 202 21.25 -12.15 -15.67
N GLU A 203 22.34 -12.70 -16.18
CA GLU A 203 23.60 -11.99 -16.31
C GLU A 203 23.41 -10.75 -17.19
N GLU A 204 24.23 -9.73 -16.99
CA GLU A 204 24.03 -8.43 -17.64
C GLU A 204 23.96 -8.55 -19.16
N ASP A 205 24.84 -9.35 -19.76
CA ASP A 205 24.87 -9.59 -21.21
C ASP A 205 23.64 -10.36 -21.70
N GLY A 206 23.17 -11.35 -20.93
CA GLY A 206 21.93 -12.06 -21.22
C GLY A 206 20.72 -11.13 -21.17
N GLY A 207 20.70 -10.20 -20.22
CA GLY A 207 19.65 -9.19 -20.09
C GLY A 207 19.64 -8.23 -21.28
N ARG A 208 20.81 -7.75 -21.71
CA ARG A 208 20.95 -6.90 -22.90
C ARG A 208 20.47 -7.63 -24.16
N TYR A 209 20.77 -8.92 -24.29
CA TYR A 209 20.29 -9.74 -25.41
C TYR A 209 18.76 -9.87 -25.42
N LEU A 210 18.12 -10.13 -24.27
CA LEU A 210 16.66 -10.16 -24.15
C LEU A 210 16.01 -8.83 -24.54
N VAL A 211 16.57 -7.71 -24.09
CA VAL A 211 16.10 -6.36 -24.47
C VAL A 211 16.27 -6.14 -25.97
N ALA A 212 17.40 -6.56 -26.57
CA ALA A 212 17.63 -6.43 -28.00
C ALA A 212 16.60 -7.22 -28.83
N LEU A 213 16.29 -8.47 -28.44
CA LEU A 213 15.24 -9.26 -29.07
C LEU A 213 13.87 -8.59 -28.93
N LYS A 214 13.56 -8.04 -27.75
CA LYS A 214 12.29 -7.34 -27.50
C LYS A 214 12.14 -6.05 -28.30
N ARG A 215 13.25 -5.36 -28.60
CA ARG A 215 13.30 -4.16 -29.43
C ARG A 215 13.34 -4.46 -30.95
N SER A 216 13.49 -5.73 -31.34
CA SER A 216 13.62 -6.11 -32.75
C SER A 216 12.35 -5.76 -33.55
N ARG A 217 12.55 -5.13 -34.73
CA ARG A 217 11.47 -4.84 -35.68
C ARG A 217 11.38 -5.83 -36.83
N VAL A 218 12.47 -6.55 -37.12
CA VAL A 218 12.52 -7.53 -38.22
C VAL A 218 13.42 -8.70 -37.80
N PRO A 219 12.86 -9.86 -37.42
CA PRO A 219 11.44 -10.09 -37.14
C PRO A 219 10.99 -9.44 -35.83
N VAL A 220 9.68 -9.24 -35.67
CA VAL A 220 9.08 -8.87 -34.37
C VAL A 220 8.84 -10.16 -33.60
N TYR A 221 9.46 -10.29 -32.43
CA TYR A 221 9.33 -11.49 -31.59
C TYR A 221 8.24 -11.35 -30.53
N THR A 222 7.46 -12.41 -30.32
CA THR A 222 6.60 -12.61 -29.15
C THR A 222 7.42 -13.00 -27.92
N ASP A 223 6.86 -12.83 -26.71
CA ASP A 223 7.58 -13.22 -25.48
C ASP A 223 7.97 -14.70 -25.43
N MET A 224 7.21 -15.57 -26.09
CA MET A 224 7.54 -17.00 -26.21
C MET A 224 8.70 -17.23 -27.17
N GLU A 225 8.72 -16.59 -28.34
CA GLU A 225 9.83 -16.71 -29.29
C GLU A 225 11.12 -16.12 -28.72
N ILE A 226 11.04 -15.02 -27.96
CA ILE A 226 12.20 -14.46 -27.24
C ILE A 226 12.71 -15.46 -26.20
N PHE A 227 11.81 -16.12 -25.46
CA PHE A 227 12.17 -17.14 -24.48
C PHE A 227 12.89 -18.33 -25.12
N GLU A 228 12.37 -18.82 -26.23
CA GLU A 228 12.95 -19.94 -26.99
C GLU A 228 14.32 -19.56 -27.58
N GLU A 229 14.41 -18.39 -28.20
CA GLU A 229 15.65 -17.89 -28.81
C GLU A 229 16.74 -17.62 -27.77
N TYR A 230 16.39 -17.06 -26.62
CA TYR A 230 17.33 -16.90 -25.52
C TYR A 230 17.84 -18.26 -25.02
N ASN A 231 16.94 -19.23 -24.80
CA ASN A 231 17.33 -20.55 -24.31
C ASN A 231 18.13 -21.37 -25.33
N ARG A 232 17.95 -21.09 -26.63
CA ARG A 232 18.78 -21.66 -27.70
C ARG A 232 20.23 -21.16 -27.61
N VAL A 233 20.43 -19.86 -27.39
CA VAL A 233 21.75 -19.21 -27.38
C VAL A 233 22.44 -19.28 -26.01
N ALA A 234 21.69 -19.39 -24.92
CA ALA A 234 22.22 -19.35 -23.56
C ALA A 234 23.33 -20.40 -23.28
N PRO A 235 23.20 -21.69 -23.67
CA PRO A 235 24.25 -22.69 -23.45
C PRO A 235 25.56 -22.36 -24.16
N GLU A 236 25.49 -21.82 -25.39
CA GLU A 236 26.67 -21.46 -26.20
C GLU A 236 27.43 -20.28 -25.59
N ARG A 237 26.70 -19.36 -24.94
CA ARG A 237 27.27 -18.17 -24.30
C ARG A 237 27.57 -18.35 -22.81
N GLY A 238 27.35 -19.54 -22.25
CA GLY A 238 27.54 -19.83 -20.83
C GLY A 238 26.48 -19.21 -19.90
N TRP A 239 25.39 -18.68 -20.45
CA TRP A 239 24.30 -18.08 -19.68
C TRP A 239 23.36 -19.16 -19.13
N LYS A 240 22.71 -18.86 -18.00
CA LYS A 240 21.72 -19.78 -17.42
C LYS A 240 20.42 -19.74 -18.23
N PRO A 241 19.89 -20.90 -18.67
CA PRO A 241 18.59 -20.96 -19.32
C PRO A 241 17.45 -20.48 -18.40
N LEU A 242 16.48 -19.81 -19.01
CA LEU A 242 15.25 -19.38 -18.36
C LEU A 242 14.35 -20.59 -18.15
N LYS A 243 13.80 -20.72 -16.95
CA LYS A 243 12.93 -21.85 -16.57
C LYS A 243 11.46 -21.66 -16.93
N SER A 244 11.01 -20.41 -17.05
CA SER A 244 9.59 -20.10 -17.26
C SER A 244 9.41 -18.85 -18.13
N PRO A 245 8.56 -18.92 -19.18
CA PRO A 245 8.16 -17.75 -19.94
C PRO A 245 7.41 -16.70 -19.12
N ARG A 246 6.71 -17.12 -18.06
CA ARG A 246 6.03 -16.20 -17.14
C ARG A 246 7.03 -15.30 -16.43
N SER A 247 8.13 -15.87 -15.94
CA SER A 247 9.15 -15.10 -15.23
C SER A 247 9.92 -14.16 -16.16
N LEU A 248 10.06 -14.51 -17.45
CA LEU A 248 10.58 -13.58 -18.46
C LEU A 248 9.66 -12.37 -18.64
N ARG A 249 8.33 -12.59 -18.72
CA ARG A 249 7.35 -11.49 -18.77
C ARG A 249 7.42 -10.59 -17.54
N GLU A 250 7.45 -11.18 -16.35
CA GLU A 250 7.61 -10.43 -15.09
C GLU A 250 8.92 -9.62 -15.07
N TRP A 251 9.99 -10.15 -15.65
CA TRP A 251 11.26 -9.44 -15.81
C TRP A 251 11.17 -8.28 -16.80
N PHE A 252 10.55 -8.46 -17.97
CA PHE A 252 10.34 -7.38 -18.93
C PHE A 252 9.46 -6.25 -18.38
N SER A 253 8.45 -6.58 -17.58
CA SER A 253 7.58 -5.61 -16.91
C SER A 253 8.21 -4.97 -15.66
N SER A 254 9.45 -5.32 -15.30
CA SER A 254 10.11 -4.71 -14.16
C SER A 254 10.41 -3.22 -14.41
N PRO A 255 10.32 -2.35 -13.38
CA PRO A 255 10.55 -0.91 -13.54
C PRO A 255 11.92 -0.56 -14.12
N ARG A 256 12.95 -1.39 -13.89
CA ARG A 256 14.30 -1.20 -14.42
C ARG A 256 14.43 -1.59 -15.90
N VAL A 257 13.62 -2.54 -16.38
CA VAL A 257 13.77 -3.14 -17.71
C VAL A 257 12.73 -2.61 -18.69
N GLU A 258 11.48 -2.39 -18.26
CA GLU A 258 10.40 -1.91 -19.12
C GLU A 258 10.78 -0.65 -19.91
N PRO A 259 11.38 0.40 -19.29
CA PRO A 259 11.79 1.60 -20.02
C PRO A 259 12.83 1.34 -21.12
N LEU A 260 13.60 0.26 -21.02
CA LEU A 260 14.68 -0.07 -21.97
C LEU A 260 14.16 -0.61 -23.30
N TRP A 261 12.88 -0.99 -23.41
CA TRP A 261 12.30 -1.53 -24.66
C TRP A 261 10.95 -0.94 -25.04
N TYR A 262 10.29 -0.20 -24.13
CA TYR A 262 8.92 0.29 -24.31
C TYR A 262 8.74 1.18 -25.54
N ASP A 263 9.71 2.07 -25.81
CA ASP A 263 9.76 2.95 -26.98
C ASP A 263 9.74 2.17 -28.30
N ALA A 264 10.51 1.09 -28.38
CA ALA A 264 10.63 0.28 -29.59
C ALA A 264 9.31 -0.42 -29.96
N VAL A 265 8.56 -0.88 -28.93
CA VAL A 265 7.32 -1.65 -29.07
C VAL A 265 6.08 -0.75 -29.20
N TYR A 266 5.98 0.29 -28.39
CA TYR A 266 4.78 1.13 -28.31
C TYR A 266 4.92 2.51 -28.96
N GLY A 267 6.14 2.89 -29.35
CA GLY A 267 6.47 4.18 -29.94
C GLY A 267 6.98 5.20 -28.92
N GLU A 268 7.87 6.09 -29.39
CA GLU A 268 8.52 7.12 -28.58
C GLU A 268 7.52 8.04 -27.87
N MET A 269 6.48 8.49 -28.57
CA MET A 269 5.46 9.37 -27.98
C MET A 269 4.77 8.75 -26.76
N LYS A 270 4.47 7.44 -26.80
CA LYS A 270 3.87 6.73 -25.65
C LYS A 270 4.89 6.55 -24.53
N ALA A 271 6.16 6.30 -24.85
CA ALA A 271 7.23 6.21 -23.87
C ALA A 271 7.42 7.55 -23.13
N HIS A 272 7.50 8.66 -23.85
CA HIS A 272 7.59 10.00 -23.27
C HIS A 272 6.39 10.30 -22.37
N GLN A 273 5.16 10.06 -22.83
CA GLN A 273 3.97 10.26 -22.00
C GLN A 273 3.94 9.40 -20.72
N ARG A 274 4.63 8.25 -20.70
CA ARG A 274 4.63 7.33 -19.56
C ARG A 274 5.76 7.62 -18.58
N TYR A 275 6.97 7.87 -19.08
CA TYR A 275 8.18 7.95 -18.26
C TYR A 275 8.72 9.36 -18.09
N ASP A 276 8.38 10.30 -18.97
CA ASP A 276 8.86 11.67 -18.80
C ASP A 276 8.19 12.32 -17.60
N ARG A 277 8.96 13.20 -16.96
CA ARG A 277 8.46 14.07 -15.91
C ARG A 277 7.34 14.96 -16.47
N LYS A 278 6.13 14.73 -16.00
CA LYS A 278 5.00 15.63 -16.28
C LYS A 278 5.10 16.85 -15.40
N HIS A 279 5.18 18.03 -16.02
CA HIS A 279 4.93 19.27 -15.29
C HIS A 279 3.42 19.37 -15.05
N ARG A 280 3.02 19.59 -13.79
CA ARG A 280 1.64 19.93 -13.49
C ARG A 280 1.47 21.41 -13.75
N THR A 281 0.85 21.77 -14.87
CA THR A 281 0.47 23.14 -15.16
C THR A 281 -0.69 23.52 -14.23
N ILE A 282 -0.57 24.65 -13.55
CA ILE A 282 -1.66 25.25 -12.76
C ILE A 282 -2.18 26.41 -13.60
N LEU A 283 -3.49 26.44 -13.86
CA LEU A 283 -4.10 27.56 -14.58
C LEU A 283 -3.92 28.86 -13.78
N PRO A 284 -3.70 30.00 -14.44
CA PRO A 284 -3.58 31.28 -13.75
C PRO A 284 -4.87 31.60 -13.00
N GLY A 285 -4.74 32.26 -11.84
CA GLY A 285 -5.89 32.70 -11.05
C GLY A 285 -6.38 34.12 -11.34
N ARG A 286 -5.76 34.82 -12.30
CA ARG A 286 -6.07 36.22 -12.65
C ARG A 286 -5.93 36.44 -14.16
N ARG A 287 -6.76 37.34 -14.71
CA ARG A 287 -6.65 37.83 -16.09
C ARG A 287 -5.25 38.35 -16.40
N ASP A 288 -4.82 38.16 -17.64
CA ASP A 288 -3.56 38.65 -18.19
C ASP A 288 -2.31 38.14 -17.45
N SER A 289 -2.44 37.03 -16.72
CA SER A 289 -1.28 36.37 -16.12
C SER A 289 -0.53 35.55 -17.17
N LEU A 290 -1.29 34.88 -18.04
CA LEU A 290 -0.74 34.00 -19.06
C LEU A 290 -1.61 34.11 -20.31
N TRP A 291 -0.99 34.40 -21.45
CA TRP A 291 -1.66 34.34 -22.75
C TRP A 291 -1.14 33.15 -23.56
N TYR A 292 -2.05 32.44 -24.21
CA TYR A 292 -1.72 31.41 -25.20
C TYR A 292 -1.85 31.97 -26.60
N GLY A 293 -0.81 31.81 -27.40
CA GLY A 293 -0.82 32.10 -28.83
C GLY A 293 -0.79 30.80 -29.63
N ASP A 294 -1.73 30.61 -30.54
CA ASP A 294 -1.80 29.42 -31.39
C ASP A 294 -2.17 29.77 -32.84
N GLY A 295 -1.55 29.04 -33.78
CA GLY A 295 -1.75 29.18 -35.21
C GLY A 295 -2.52 27.99 -35.76
N THR A 296 -3.58 28.24 -36.52
CA THR A 296 -4.35 27.16 -37.15
C THR A 296 -4.69 27.47 -38.59
N LYS A 297 -4.56 26.46 -39.46
CA LYS A 297 -5.04 26.53 -40.84
C LYS A 297 -6.54 26.30 -40.85
N LEU A 298 -7.27 27.25 -41.42
CA LEU A 298 -8.72 27.12 -41.54
C LEU A 298 -9.06 26.07 -42.59
N ASN A 299 -10.06 25.24 -42.31
CA ASN A 299 -10.66 24.35 -43.32
C ASN A 299 -11.64 25.12 -44.21
N LEU A 300 -11.26 26.33 -44.63
CA LEU A 300 -12.03 27.22 -45.48
C LEU A 300 -11.32 27.37 -46.82
N TYR A 301 -11.94 26.86 -47.88
CA TYR A 301 -11.35 26.86 -49.21
C TYR A 301 -12.05 27.87 -50.12
N TYR A 302 -11.26 28.69 -50.81
CA TYR A 302 -11.76 29.68 -51.74
C TYR A 302 -10.97 29.64 -53.05
N ARG A 303 -11.47 30.31 -54.10
CA ARG A 303 -10.73 30.50 -55.36
C ARG A 303 -10.19 31.92 -55.42
N ASP A 304 -8.92 32.06 -55.74
CA ASP A 304 -8.32 33.37 -56.01
C ASP A 304 -8.74 33.92 -57.39
N GLU A 305 -8.31 35.15 -57.70
CA GLU A 305 -8.58 35.81 -58.98
C GLU A 305 -7.98 35.07 -60.20
N ASN A 306 -6.99 34.19 -59.97
CA ASN A 306 -6.34 33.37 -60.98
C ASN A 306 -6.99 31.97 -61.11
N GLY A 307 -8.01 31.66 -60.31
CA GLY A 307 -8.72 30.39 -60.31
C GLY A 307 -8.07 29.27 -59.47
N ASN A 308 -7.01 29.56 -58.71
CA ASN A 308 -6.35 28.59 -57.85
C ASN A 308 -7.17 28.33 -56.58
N LYS A 309 -7.13 27.08 -56.08
CA LYS A 309 -7.71 26.72 -54.78
C LYS A 309 -6.78 27.19 -53.67
N CYS A 310 -7.25 28.13 -52.86
CA CYS A 310 -6.53 28.68 -51.72
C CYS A 310 -7.22 28.33 -50.39
N THR A 311 -6.46 28.44 -49.31
CA THR A 311 -6.94 28.43 -47.92
C THR A 311 -6.20 29.52 -47.17
N THR A 312 -6.70 29.89 -45.99
CA THR A 312 -6.08 30.89 -45.13
C THR A 312 -5.85 30.33 -43.73
N SER A 313 -5.02 31.01 -42.95
CA SER A 313 -4.70 30.65 -41.57
C SER A 313 -5.10 31.78 -40.64
N VAL A 314 -5.33 31.46 -39.37
CA VAL A 314 -5.52 32.45 -38.32
C VAL A 314 -4.53 32.18 -37.20
N TYR A 315 -3.93 33.26 -36.69
CA TYR A 315 -3.19 33.23 -35.45
C TYR A 315 -4.04 33.89 -34.37
N GLU A 316 -4.28 33.19 -33.27
CA GLU A 316 -5.18 33.58 -32.19
C GLU A 316 -4.40 33.77 -30.90
N VAL A 317 -4.80 34.76 -30.09
CA VAL A 317 -4.24 35.05 -28.77
C VAL A 317 -5.38 35.06 -27.75
N VAL A 318 -5.29 34.18 -26.75
CA VAL A 318 -6.33 33.95 -25.74
C VAL A 318 -5.77 34.13 -24.33
N ASP A 319 -6.56 34.74 -23.44
CA ASP A 319 -6.25 34.79 -22.00
C ASP A 319 -6.53 33.45 -21.34
N ALA A 320 -5.52 32.85 -20.72
CA ALA A 320 -5.61 31.52 -20.10
C ALA A 320 -6.52 31.46 -18.85
N TYR A 321 -6.76 32.59 -18.19
CA TYR A 321 -7.64 32.62 -17.01
C TYR A 321 -9.12 32.68 -17.40
N SER A 322 -9.46 33.53 -18.38
CA SER A 322 -10.85 33.80 -18.77
C SER A 322 -11.30 33.12 -20.06
N GLU A 323 -10.39 32.48 -20.79
CA GLU A 323 -10.61 31.88 -22.12
C GLU A 323 -11.13 32.88 -23.16
N VAL A 324 -10.94 34.19 -22.92
CA VAL A 324 -11.35 35.24 -23.84
C VAL A 324 -10.33 35.38 -24.96
N LEU A 325 -10.80 35.34 -26.20
CA LEU A 325 -10.02 35.71 -27.38
C LEU A 325 -9.69 37.21 -27.33
N LEU A 326 -8.41 37.54 -27.17
CA LEU A 326 -7.93 38.91 -27.04
C LEU A 326 -7.54 39.51 -28.39
N GLY A 327 -6.96 38.72 -29.27
CA GLY A 327 -6.50 39.19 -30.56
C GLY A 327 -6.41 38.06 -31.56
N TYR A 328 -6.52 38.40 -32.83
CA TYR A 328 -6.33 37.47 -33.93
C TYR A 328 -5.76 38.18 -35.15
N TYR A 329 -5.17 37.42 -36.06
CA TYR A 329 -4.80 37.91 -37.38
C TYR A 329 -4.95 36.80 -38.41
N ILE A 330 -5.59 37.13 -39.54
CA ILE A 330 -5.82 36.18 -40.64
C ILE A 330 -4.76 36.45 -41.71
N SER A 331 -4.04 35.41 -42.11
CA SER A 331 -3.01 35.47 -43.14
C SER A 331 -2.89 34.16 -43.90
N ASP A 332 -2.50 34.26 -45.17
CA ASP A 332 -2.27 33.07 -46.01
C ASP A 332 -0.94 32.37 -45.69
N ASN A 333 -0.03 33.06 -45.00
CA ASN A 333 1.23 32.53 -44.49
C ASN A 333 1.24 32.54 -42.97
N GLU A 334 1.70 31.44 -42.37
CA GLU A 334 1.93 31.34 -40.93
C GLU A 334 3.34 31.86 -40.62
N ASP A 335 3.44 33.16 -40.38
CA ASP A 335 4.71 33.85 -40.19
C ASP A 335 4.71 34.74 -38.93
N TYR A 336 5.88 35.32 -38.63
CA TYR A 336 6.04 36.27 -37.52
C TYR A 336 5.11 37.50 -37.64
N ILE A 337 4.74 37.90 -38.86
CA ILE A 337 3.88 39.06 -39.08
C ILE A 337 2.49 38.77 -38.53
N ALA A 338 1.96 37.58 -38.79
CA ALA A 338 0.68 37.13 -38.25
C ALA A 338 0.65 37.17 -36.71
N GLN A 339 1.71 36.64 -36.09
CA GLN A 339 1.87 36.65 -34.63
C GLN A 339 1.92 38.09 -34.10
N TYR A 340 2.74 38.94 -34.68
CA TYR A 340 2.90 40.33 -34.27
C TYR A 340 1.57 41.09 -34.28
N HIS A 341 0.79 40.96 -35.36
CA HIS A 341 -0.49 41.65 -35.47
C HIS A 341 -1.53 41.11 -34.49
N ALA A 342 -1.58 39.79 -34.28
CA ALA A 342 -2.48 39.18 -33.30
C ALA A 342 -2.16 39.64 -31.86
N PHE A 343 -0.88 39.64 -31.47
CA PHE A 343 -0.46 40.15 -30.15
C PHE A 343 -0.65 41.66 -30.00
N ARG A 344 -0.45 42.43 -31.08
CA ARG A 344 -0.75 43.87 -31.09
C ARG A 344 -2.23 44.11 -30.81
N MET A 345 -3.11 43.37 -31.47
CA MET A 345 -4.55 43.43 -31.21
C MET A 345 -4.87 43.00 -29.78
N ALA A 346 -4.25 41.91 -29.28
CA ALA A 346 -4.46 41.44 -27.92
C ALA A 346 -4.12 42.50 -26.85
N ILE A 347 -3.01 43.22 -27.02
CA ILE A 347 -2.63 44.33 -26.15
C ILE A 347 -3.64 45.48 -26.22
N GLN A 348 -4.18 45.79 -27.41
CA GLN A 348 -5.20 46.83 -27.57
C GLN A 348 -6.52 46.43 -26.90
N THR A 349 -6.92 45.16 -27.00
CA THR A 349 -8.15 44.62 -26.41
C THR A 349 -8.04 44.52 -24.89
N SER A 350 -6.98 43.90 -24.38
CA SER A 350 -6.76 43.71 -22.95
C SER A 350 -6.40 45.02 -22.24
N ARG A 351 -5.68 45.93 -22.92
CA ARG A 351 -5.05 47.13 -22.35
C ARG A 351 -3.98 46.83 -21.29
N HIS A 352 -3.63 45.57 -21.10
CA HIS A 352 -2.57 45.11 -20.22
C HIS A 352 -1.54 44.29 -20.99
N LYS A 353 -0.33 44.22 -20.43
CA LYS A 353 0.74 43.34 -20.88
C LYS A 353 0.70 42.06 -20.04
N PRO A 354 0.77 40.86 -20.64
CA PRO A 354 0.75 39.63 -19.87
C PRO A 354 2.04 39.43 -19.08
N TYR A 355 1.97 38.67 -17.99
CA TYR A 355 3.16 38.23 -17.26
C TYR A 355 3.92 37.12 -17.99
N GLU A 356 3.19 36.22 -18.63
CA GLU A 356 3.75 35.10 -19.39
C GLU A 356 3.04 34.95 -20.75
N ILE A 357 3.80 34.57 -21.78
CA ILE A 357 3.29 34.21 -23.10
C ILE A 357 3.78 32.80 -23.39
N VAL A 358 2.85 31.91 -23.70
CA VAL A 358 3.16 30.55 -24.15
C VAL A 358 2.67 30.39 -25.58
N CYS A 359 3.55 29.86 -26.43
CA CYS A 359 3.26 29.48 -27.80
C CYS A 359 3.85 28.09 -28.06
N ASP A 360 3.23 27.32 -28.95
CA ASP A 360 3.80 26.05 -29.39
C ASP A 360 5.05 26.33 -30.22
N ASN A 361 6.12 25.55 -30.08
CA ASN A 361 7.42 25.82 -30.72
C ASN A 361 7.44 25.39 -32.20
N GLN A 362 6.37 25.71 -32.94
CA GLN A 362 6.24 25.43 -34.37
C GLN A 362 7.06 26.43 -35.21
N GLY A 363 7.44 26.02 -36.43
CA GLY A 363 8.49 26.63 -37.24
C GLY A 363 8.36 28.15 -37.51
N GLY A 364 7.17 28.74 -37.36
CA GLY A 364 6.90 30.17 -37.53
C GLY A 364 7.48 31.08 -36.44
N HIS A 365 7.91 30.53 -35.30
CA HIS A 365 8.51 31.30 -34.19
C HIS A 365 9.99 31.65 -34.38
N LYS A 366 10.65 31.11 -35.42
CA LYS A 366 12.05 31.41 -35.71
C LYS A 366 12.16 32.75 -36.42
N LYS A 367 12.64 33.77 -35.71
CA LYS A 367 13.11 35.02 -36.35
C LYS A 367 14.27 34.70 -37.31
N ASN A 368 14.20 35.22 -38.53
CA ASN A 368 15.36 35.33 -39.44
C ASN A 368 16.52 36.17 -38.87
N ALA A 369 16.34 36.85 -37.72
CA ALA A 369 17.39 37.61 -37.03
C ALA A 369 18.37 36.74 -36.20
N ALA A 370 18.33 35.42 -36.33
CA ALA A 370 19.40 34.51 -35.91
C ALA A 370 20.43 34.24 -37.04
N LEU A 371 20.38 35.02 -38.12
CA LEU A 371 21.49 35.24 -39.04
C LEU A 371 21.95 36.67 -38.83
N GLY A 372 23.09 36.86 -38.19
CA GLY A 372 23.65 38.18 -37.92
C GLY A 372 23.84 38.98 -39.20
N LEU A 373 23.08 40.07 -39.31
CA LEU A 373 23.37 41.23 -40.14
C LEU A 373 23.13 42.48 -39.29
#